data_AF-A0A6M0LKE1-F1
#
_entry.id   AF-A0A6M0LKE1-F1
#
_cell.length_a   1.000
_cell.length_b   1.000
_cell.length_c   1.000
_cell.angle_alpha   90.00
_cell.angle_beta   90.00
_cell.angle_gamma   90.00
#
_symmetry.space_group_name_H-M   'P 1'
#
loop_
_entity.id
_entity.type
_entity.pdbx_description
1 polymer ?
#
loop_
_entity_poly.entity_id
_entity_poly.type
_entity_poly.pdbx_seq_one_letter_code
_entity_poly.pdbx_strand_id
1 'polypeptide(L)'
;MAADDYAIVIGISGYPGLSSLEGPENDVDLFTQWLRKKDGGNLPKKNISICTSRFCLSKKFDPSCCEQIEEARPNREDIEKLFRPWVIAGTLENTSGRRLYIFASGHGFGKASDSHTNPMDTALYTANADVYFGLHVAVTAYANWLAQAAVFDEIVLVMDCCRTKNLMHPFTYPVLPNTSHDPEKARKVRKFYAFASPWGNAAKEKRFMERGNRTYGIFTIALLEALAKARANRLGNVKGETIKKYIHNVIDEIAGDTKVPPPEIDLGNYHDLIWFTREDSTSPHKPLVTITLPEFRGNEICHIQNGALEALDSIPFTSERLSVSLDPGLYKFSIEGTDRNKLIQLLNDDIEITI
;
A
#
# COMPACT_ATOMS: atom_id res chain seq x y z
N MET A 1 4.63 -3.57 20.18
CA MET A 1 5.83 -3.68 19.32
C MET A 1 5.60 -4.86 18.41
N ALA A 2 5.79 -4.71 17.11
CA ALA A 2 5.60 -5.78 16.14
C ALA A 2 6.88 -6.62 16.04
N ALA A 3 7.16 -7.41 17.09
CA ALA A 3 8.45 -8.07 17.28
C ALA A 3 8.76 -9.14 16.22
N ASP A 4 7.72 -9.71 15.61
CA ASP A 4 7.81 -10.76 14.58
C ASP A 4 7.54 -10.22 13.16
N ASP A 5 7.60 -8.89 13.00
CA ASP A 5 7.56 -8.22 11.71
C ASP A 5 8.97 -7.85 11.27
N TYR A 6 9.23 -8.01 9.98
CA TYR A 6 10.54 -7.75 9.37
C TYR A 6 10.41 -6.87 8.15
N ALA A 7 11.49 -6.19 7.79
CA ALA A 7 11.53 -5.35 6.61
C ALA A 7 12.84 -5.50 5.82
N ILE A 8 12.70 -5.51 4.50
CA ILE A 8 13.78 -5.30 3.53
C ILE A 8 13.49 -3.99 2.83
N VAL A 9 14.42 -3.04 2.91
CA VAL A 9 14.24 -1.67 2.38
C VAL A 9 15.41 -1.35 1.46
N ILE A 10 15.13 -1.13 0.19
CA ILE A 10 16.12 -0.94 -0.88
C ILE A 10 15.89 0.42 -1.54
N GLY A 11 16.95 1.21 -1.72
CA GLY A 11 16.88 2.52 -2.38
C GLY A 11 18.15 2.85 -3.14
N ILE A 12 18.06 2.92 -4.47
CA ILE A 12 19.23 3.09 -5.33
C ILE A 12 19.09 4.39 -6.11
N SER A 13 19.96 5.34 -5.80
CA SER A 13 19.99 6.68 -6.41
C SER A 13 21.14 6.84 -7.41
N GLY A 14 22.31 6.26 -7.11
CA GLY A 14 23.50 6.39 -7.94
C GLY A 14 23.63 5.24 -8.94
N TYR A 15 23.66 5.57 -10.23
CA TYR A 15 23.91 4.65 -11.33
C TYR A 15 24.91 5.30 -12.28
N PRO A 16 26.15 4.81 -12.41
CA PRO A 16 27.08 5.39 -13.38
C PRO A 16 26.76 5.02 -14.83
N GLY A 17 26.08 3.89 -15.04
CA GLY A 17 25.68 3.40 -16.36
C GLY A 17 24.28 3.86 -16.80
N LEU A 18 23.50 4.48 -15.91
CA LEU A 18 22.17 5.01 -16.16
C LEU A 18 22.08 6.46 -15.64
N SER A 19 20.94 7.12 -15.79
CA SER A 19 20.75 8.43 -15.15
C SER A 19 20.60 8.28 -13.62
N SER A 20 21.30 9.09 -12.83
CA SER A 20 21.06 9.11 -11.38
C SER A 20 19.67 9.62 -11.01
N LEU A 21 19.19 9.24 -9.83
CA LEU A 21 17.89 9.61 -9.26
C LEU A 21 18.07 10.34 -7.93
N GLU A 22 17.23 11.31 -7.61
CA GLU A 22 17.32 12.08 -6.35
C GLU A 22 16.41 11.52 -5.23
N GLY A 23 15.31 10.86 -5.58
CA GLY A 23 14.26 10.41 -4.66
C GLY A 23 14.54 9.16 -3.84
N PRO A 24 15.09 8.06 -4.41
CA PRO A 24 15.04 6.74 -3.78
C PRO A 24 15.59 6.65 -2.37
N GLU A 25 16.69 7.35 -2.11
CA GLU A 25 17.27 7.41 -0.79
C GLU A 25 16.41 8.17 0.22
N ASN A 26 15.81 9.30 -0.19
CA ASN A 26 14.89 10.04 0.66
C ASN A 26 13.62 9.23 0.96
N ASP A 27 13.15 8.43 0.00
CA ASP A 27 12.01 7.52 0.17
C ASP A 27 12.30 6.43 1.21
N VAL A 28 13.50 5.84 1.15
CA VAL A 28 13.97 4.85 2.13
C VAL A 28 13.99 5.44 3.54
N ASP A 29 14.45 6.68 3.70
CA ASP A 29 14.48 7.34 5.02
C ASP A 29 13.05 7.51 5.58
N LEU A 30 12.11 7.98 4.76
CA LEU A 30 10.72 8.17 5.18
C LEU A 30 10.04 6.84 5.53
N PHE A 31 10.18 5.83 4.66
CA PHE A 31 9.56 4.53 4.91
C PHE A 31 10.16 3.84 6.13
N THR A 32 11.48 3.92 6.30
CA THR A 32 12.17 3.40 7.51
C THR A 32 11.73 4.12 8.77
N GLN A 33 11.54 5.44 8.70
CA GLN A 33 11.01 6.22 9.83
C GLN A 33 9.61 5.74 10.21
N TRP A 34 8.73 5.54 9.22
CA TRP A 34 7.39 5.00 9.43
C TRP A 34 7.42 3.59 10.04
N LEU A 35 8.26 2.69 9.52
CA LEU A 35 8.42 1.32 10.04
C LEU A 35 8.80 1.29 11.52
N ARG A 36 9.58 2.27 11.99
CA ARG A 36 10.03 2.37 13.39
C ARG A 36 9.07 3.11 14.31
N LYS A 37 8.12 3.87 13.76
CA LYS A 37 7.21 4.70 14.53
C LYS A 37 6.25 3.82 15.35
N LYS A 38 5.94 4.21 16.59
CA LYS A 38 5.09 3.41 17.50
C LYS A 38 3.67 3.22 16.94
N ASP A 39 3.14 4.26 16.31
CA ASP A 39 1.86 4.35 15.59
C ASP A 39 2.01 4.09 14.07
N GLY A 40 3.18 3.60 13.65
CA GLY A 40 3.44 3.12 12.29
C GLY A 40 3.66 1.61 12.29
N GLY A 41 4.76 1.15 11.70
CA GLY A 41 5.10 -0.28 11.70
C GLY A 41 5.46 -0.84 13.08
N ASN A 42 6.02 -0.01 13.97
CA ASN A 42 6.48 -0.39 15.30
C ASN A 42 7.48 -1.58 15.30
N LEU A 43 8.34 -1.64 14.28
CA LEU A 43 9.37 -2.65 14.11
C LEU A 43 10.61 -2.34 14.96
N PRO A 44 11.22 -3.35 15.61
CA PRO A 44 12.56 -3.24 16.16
C PRO A 44 13.59 -2.91 15.08
N LYS A 45 14.56 -2.04 15.36
CA LYS A 45 15.63 -1.68 14.39
C LYS A 45 16.35 -2.90 13.82
N LYS A 46 16.59 -3.94 14.64
CA LYS A 46 17.26 -5.18 14.23
C LYS A 46 16.48 -6.00 13.18
N ASN A 47 15.18 -5.76 13.02
CA ASN A 47 14.34 -6.45 12.05
C ASN A 47 14.25 -5.71 10.71
N ILE A 48 14.93 -4.56 10.56
CA ILE A 48 14.93 -3.75 9.34
C ILE A 48 16.29 -3.88 8.67
N SER A 49 16.32 -4.57 7.54
CA SER A 49 17.50 -4.68 6.68
C SER A 49 17.43 -3.61 5.60
N ILE A 50 18.45 -2.76 5.52
CA ILE A 50 18.50 -1.61 4.61
C ILE A 50 19.67 -1.76 3.64
N CYS A 51 19.42 -1.49 2.37
CA CYS A 51 20.43 -1.49 1.32
C CYS A 51 20.22 -0.28 0.40
N THR A 52 21.13 0.68 0.45
CA THR A 52 21.06 1.87 -0.41
C THR A 52 22.39 2.17 -1.07
N SER A 53 22.40 3.05 -2.08
CA SER A 53 23.64 3.53 -2.68
C SER A 53 24.58 4.05 -1.58
N ARG A 54 24.16 5.03 -0.76
CA ARG A 54 24.98 5.62 0.32
C ARG A 54 25.58 4.63 1.31
N PHE A 55 24.90 3.53 1.61
CA PHE A 55 25.40 2.54 2.57
C PHE A 55 26.36 1.53 1.96
N CYS A 56 26.32 1.37 0.63
CA CYS A 56 27.12 0.37 -0.07
C CYS A 56 28.31 0.99 -0.83
N LEU A 57 28.39 2.32 -0.97
CA LEU A 57 29.52 2.96 -1.64
C LEU A 57 30.85 2.79 -0.86
N SER A 58 31.92 2.54 -1.62
CA SER A 58 33.28 2.79 -1.13
C SER A 58 33.51 4.31 -1.05
N LYS A 59 34.35 4.78 -0.11
CA LYS A 59 34.64 6.22 0.09
C LYS A 59 35.21 6.96 -1.15
N LYS A 60 35.53 6.26 -2.24
CA LYS A 60 36.13 6.82 -3.47
C LYS A 60 35.23 6.75 -4.71
N PHE A 61 33.99 6.33 -4.56
CA PHE A 61 33.08 6.15 -5.69
C PHE A 61 32.40 7.46 -6.10
N ASP A 62 32.43 7.78 -7.39
CA ASP A 62 31.69 8.87 -8.03
C ASP A 62 30.58 8.28 -8.91
N PRO A 63 29.29 8.46 -8.55
CA PRO A 63 28.16 7.91 -9.31
C PRO A 63 28.03 8.51 -10.72
N SER A 64 28.77 9.57 -11.06
CA SER A 64 28.82 10.15 -12.40
C SER A 64 29.94 9.60 -13.28
N CYS A 65 30.83 8.77 -12.71
CA CYS A 65 31.99 8.22 -13.42
C CYS A 65 31.65 6.85 -14.04
N CYS A 66 31.40 6.82 -15.35
CA CYS A 66 31.07 5.58 -16.08
C CYS A 66 32.18 4.52 -16.07
N GLU A 67 33.43 4.89 -15.77
CA GLU A 67 34.53 3.92 -15.60
C GLU A 67 34.38 3.09 -14.32
N GLN A 68 33.52 3.50 -13.39
CA GLN A 68 33.32 2.85 -12.09
C GLN A 68 32.05 1.97 -12.05
N ILE A 69 31.40 1.68 -13.19
CA ILE A 69 30.16 0.87 -13.24
C ILE A 69 30.30 -0.43 -12.44
N GLU A 70 31.38 -1.19 -12.65
CA GLU A 70 31.60 -2.48 -11.97
C GLU A 70 31.78 -2.36 -10.45
N GLU A 71 32.23 -1.19 -9.97
CA GLU A 71 32.40 -0.90 -8.55
C GLU A 71 31.12 -0.33 -7.92
N ALA A 72 30.10 -0.05 -8.72
CA ALA A 72 28.86 0.58 -8.26
C ALA A 72 28.06 -0.37 -7.36
N ARG A 73 27.58 0.19 -6.24
CA ARG A 73 26.82 -0.54 -5.23
C ARG A 73 25.51 0.21 -4.89
N PRO A 74 24.44 -0.51 -4.51
CA PRO A 74 24.38 -1.96 -4.35
C PRO A 74 24.32 -2.71 -5.69
N ASN A 75 25.11 -3.78 -5.78
CA ASN A 75 25.05 -4.72 -6.90
C ASN A 75 24.04 -5.85 -6.58
N ARG A 76 23.92 -6.82 -7.49
CA ARG A 76 23.01 -7.96 -7.32
C ARG A 76 23.24 -8.71 -6.00
N GLU A 77 24.49 -8.99 -5.66
CA GLU A 77 24.85 -9.73 -4.44
C GLU A 77 24.42 -8.97 -3.18
N ASP A 78 24.58 -7.65 -3.14
CA ASP A 78 24.17 -6.83 -2.00
C ASP A 78 22.67 -6.85 -1.73
N ILE A 79 21.87 -6.94 -2.78
CA ILE A 79 20.43 -6.94 -2.67
C ILE A 79 19.95 -8.37 -2.35
N GLU A 80 20.47 -9.37 -3.06
CA GLU A 80 20.06 -10.77 -2.88
C GLU A 80 20.44 -11.30 -1.49
N LYS A 81 21.54 -10.84 -0.88
CA LYS A 81 21.90 -11.23 0.49
C LYS A 81 20.83 -10.88 1.54
N LEU A 82 20.00 -9.87 1.28
CA LEU A 82 18.89 -9.48 2.17
C LEU A 82 17.77 -10.52 2.20
N PHE A 83 17.60 -11.26 1.09
CA PHE A 83 16.57 -12.29 0.94
C PHE A 83 17.04 -13.66 1.42
N ARG A 84 18.37 -13.92 1.42
CA ARG A 84 18.95 -15.22 1.75
C ARG A 84 18.44 -15.84 3.07
N PRO A 85 18.35 -15.12 4.20
CA PRO A 85 17.86 -15.71 5.45
C PRO A 85 16.43 -16.27 5.31
N TRP A 86 15.57 -15.58 4.57
CA TRP A 86 14.17 -15.95 4.38
C TRP A 86 14.00 -17.06 3.36
N VAL A 87 14.85 -17.09 2.32
CA VAL A 87 14.92 -18.21 1.38
C VAL A 87 15.34 -19.48 2.10
N ILE A 88 16.34 -19.40 2.98
CA ILE A 88 16.76 -20.52 3.82
C ILE A 88 15.62 -20.96 4.74
N ALA A 89 14.96 -20.01 5.43
CA ALA A 89 13.83 -20.32 6.30
C ALA A 89 12.70 -21.04 5.57
N GLY A 90 12.28 -20.54 4.40
CA GLY A 90 11.26 -21.19 3.58
C GLY A 90 11.66 -22.57 3.05
N THR A 91 12.96 -22.76 2.77
CA THR A 91 13.48 -24.07 2.32
C THR A 91 13.45 -25.11 3.44
N LEU A 92 13.63 -24.68 4.68
CA LEU A 92 13.57 -25.52 5.88
C LEU A 92 12.14 -25.63 6.45
N GLU A 93 11.12 -25.16 5.71
CA GLU A 93 9.71 -25.11 6.12
C GLU A 93 9.46 -24.37 7.45
N ASN A 94 10.32 -23.41 7.77
CA ASN A 94 10.20 -22.60 8.98
C ASN A 94 9.37 -21.34 8.72
N THR A 95 8.37 -21.10 9.57
CA THR A 95 7.71 -19.80 9.63
C THR A 95 8.64 -18.80 10.32
N SER A 96 8.85 -17.64 9.70
CA SER A 96 9.78 -16.61 10.18
C SER A 96 9.10 -15.49 10.97
N GLY A 97 7.80 -15.33 10.82
CA GLY A 97 7.04 -14.31 11.55
C GLY A 97 5.70 -13.99 10.91
N ARG A 98 5.08 -12.91 11.40
CA ARG A 98 3.76 -12.50 10.95
C ARG A 98 3.81 -11.77 9.61
N ARG A 99 4.68 -10.77 9.47
CA ARG A 99 4.70 -9.89 8.29
C ARG A 99 6.11 -9.57 7.81
N LEU A 100 6.29 -9.62 6.49
CA LEU A 100 7.45 -9.06 5.80
C LEU A 100 7.04 -7.84 4.97
N TYR A 101 7.72 -6.72 5.21
CA TYR A 101 7.70 -5.55 4.32
C TYR A 101 8.88 -5.63 3.36
N ILE A 102 8.62 -5.44 2.07
CA ILE A 102 9.62 -5.30 1.02
C ILE A 102 9.36 -3.95 0.36
N PHE A 103 10.28 -3.00 0.53
CA PHE A 103 10.21 -1.69 -0.11
C PHE A 103 11.41 -1.54 -1.04
N ALA A 104 11.18 -1.20 -2.30
CA ALA A 104 12.22 -0.94 -3.27
C ALA A 104 11.93 0.35 -4.05
N SER A 105 12.89 1.27 -4.07
CA SER A 105 12.83 2.50 -4.86
C SER A 105 14.08 2.64 -5.75
N GLY A 106 13.89 3.06 -7.00
CA GLY A 106 14.98 3.21 -7.98
C GLY A 106 14.55 2.98 -9.42
N HIS A 107 15.52 2.72 -10.32
CA HIS A 107 15.22 2.31 -11.68
C HIS A 107 14.69 0.88 -11.71
N GLY A 108 13.61 0.67 -12.45
CA GLY A 108 13.00 -0.64 -12.59
C GLY A 108 12.38 -0.84 -13.96
N PHE A 109 11.99 -2.08 -14.22
CA PHE A 109 11.29 -2.45 -15.44
C PHE A 109 10.35 -3.63 -15.20
N GLY A 110 9.31 -3.72 -16.01
CA GLY A 110 8.40 -4.87 -16.02
C GLY A 110 8.88 -5.91 -17.02
N LYS A 111 8.59 -7.19 -16.75
CA LYS A 111 8.80 -8.26 -17.74
C LYS A 111 8.02 -7.93 -19.01
N ALA A 112 8.67 -8.03 -20.17
CA ALA A 112 8.00 -7.87 -21.47
C ALA A 112 6.92 -8.95 -21.62
N SER A 113 5.73 -8.59 -22.14
CA SER A 113 4.59 -9.51 -22.19
C SER A 113 4.73 -10.51 -23.34
N ASP A 114 4.54 -11.78 -22.99
CA ASP A 114 4.28 -12.94 -23.83
C ASP A 114 3.06 -13.68 -23.24
N SER A 115 2.58 -14.72 -23.93
CA SER A 115 1.39 -15.49 -23.51
C SER A 115 1.50 -16.17 -22.12
N HIS A 116 2.66 -16.14 -21.48
CA HIS A 116 2.95 -16.77 -20.18
C HIS A 116 3.46 -15.78 -19.13
N THR A 117 3.31 -14.47 -19.36
CA THR A 117 3.82 -13.45 -18.45
C THR A 117 2.90 -13.17 -17.28
N ASN A 118 3.46 -13.20 -16.07
CA ASN A 118 2.83 -12.60 -14.91
C ASN A 118 2.97 -11.07 -15.04
N PRO A 119 1.88 -10.31 -15.24
CA PRO A 119 1.93 -8.86 -15.46
C PRO A 119 2.54 -8.09 -14.27
N MET A 120 2.61 -8.73 -13.09
CA MET A 120 3.21 -8.17 -11.88
C MET A 120 4.74 -8.27 -11.86
N ASP A 121 5.37 -9.08 -12.72
CA ASP A 121 6.82 -9.31 -12.66
C ASP A 121 7.60 -8.02 -12.91
N THR A 122 8.27 -7.54 -11.85
CA THR A 122 8.97 -6.26 -11.80
C THR A 122 10.34 -6.45 -11.17
N ALA A 123 11.34 -5.90 -11.83
CA ALA A 123 12.73 -5.94 -11.38
C ALA A 123 13.25 -4.54 -11.08
N LEU A 124 14.17 -4.47 -10.12
CA LEU A 124 14.95 -3.27 -9.80
C LEU A 124 16.34 -3.43 -10.43
N TYR A 125 16.78 -2.43 -11.20
CA TYR A 125 18.16 -2.40 -11.69
C TYR A 125 19.13 -2.24 -10.52
N THR A 126 20.26 -2.92 -10.61
CA THR A 126 21.36 -2.74 -9.65
C THR A 126 22.15 -1.47 -10.01
N ALA A 127 22.93 -0.94 -9.08
CA ALA A 127 23.69 0.29 -9.30
C ALA A 127 24.72 0.15 -10.45
N ASN A 128 25.22 -1.06 -10.69
CA ASN A 128 26.14 -1.41 -11.77
C ASN A 128 25.44 -1.79 -13.09
N ALA A 129 24.15 -1.49 -13.24
CA ALA A 129 23.47 -1.63 -14.53
C ALA A 129 23.86 -0.48 -15.47
N ASP A 130 23.81 -0.77 -16.77
CA ASP A 130 23.94 0.23 -17.82
C ASP A 130 22.92 0.01 -18.96
N VAL A 131 23.03 0.82 -20.00
CA VAL A 131 22.12 0.80 -21.16
C VAL A 131 22.19 -0.48 -22.01
N TYR A 132 23.26 -1.26 -21.90
CA TYR A 132 23.50 -2.52 -22.62
C TYR A 132 23.34 -3.74 -21.70
N PHE A 133 23.82 -3.61 -20.46
CA PHE A 133 23.81 -4.66 -19.44
C PHE A 133 22.85 -4.28 -18.32
N GLY A 134 21.59 -4.69 -18.50
CA GLY A 134 20.53 -4.50 -17.53
C GLY A 134 20.65 -5.42 -16.31
N LEU A 135 21.73 -5.34 -15.53
CA LEU A 135 21.87 -6.09 -14.27
C LEU A 135 20.76 -5.69 -13.29
N HIS A 136 20.06 -6.68 -12.72
CA HIS A 136 18.86 -6.42 -11.94
C HIS A 136 18.56 -7.53 -10.92
N VAL A 137 17.63 -7.23 -10.03
CA VAL A 137 17.01 -8.17 -9.11
C VAL A 137 15.50 -8.19 -9.33
N ALA A 138 14.94 -9.35 -9.64
CA ALA A 138 13.51 -9.57 -9.75
C ALA A 138 12.86 -9.64 -8.35
N VAL A 139 12.64 -8.48 -7.72
CA VAL A 139 12.12 -8.35 -6.35
C VAL A 139 10.77 -9.04 -6.20
N THR A 140 9.89 -8.94 -7.20
CA THR A 140 8.58 -9.62 -7.18
C THR A 140 8.70 -11.14 -7.16
N ALA A 141 9.73 -11.71 -7.78
CA ALA A 141 9.97 -13.15 -7.77
C ALA A 141 10.33 -13.65 -6.37
N TYR A 142 11.15 -12.90 -5.62
CA TYR A 142 11.42 -13.18 -4.21
C TYR A 142 10.15 -13.09 -3.36
N ALA A 143 9.37 -12.02 -3.50
CA ALA A 143 8.11 -11.84 -2.76
C ALA A 143 7.13 -13.01 -3.03
N ASN A 144 6.98 -13.39 -4.30
CA ASN A 144 6.12 -14.49 -4.73
C ASN A 144 6.58 -15.84 -4.19
N TRP A 145 7.88 -16.13 -4.26
CA TRP A 145 8.41 -17.37 -3.72
C TRP A 145 8.24 -17.44 -2.21
N LEU A 146 8.48 -16.34 -1.47
CA LEU A 146 8.26 -16.28 -0.03
C LEU A 146 6.78 -16.45 0.35
N ALA A 147 5.86 -15.96 -0.48
CA ALA A 147 4.43 -16.18 -0.31
C ALA A 147 4.06 -17.65 -0.54
N GLN A 148 4.59 -18.27 -1.60
CA GLN A 148 4.38 -19.69 -1.90
C GLN A 148 4.95 -20.60 -0.82
N ALA A 149 6.11 -20.23 -0.26
CA ALA A 149 6.75 -20.90 0.85
C ALA A 149 6.07 -20.68 2.20
N ALA A 150 5.06 -19.79 2.27
CA ALA A 150 4.38 -19.41 3.51
C ALA A 150 5.35 -19.06 4.66
N VAL A 151 6.46 -18.38 4.33
CA VAL A 151 7.48 -17.96 5.30
C VAL A 151 6.90 -16.94 6.28
N PHE A 152 5.96 -16.12 5.82
CA PHE A 152 5.23 -15.13 6.58
C PHE A 152 3.72 -15.27 6.33
N ASP A 153 2.91 -14.92 7.33
CA ASP A 153 1.45 -14.84 7.16
C ASP A 153 1.03 -13.72 6.20
N GLU A 154 1.87 -12.69 6.10
CA GLU A 154 1.60 -11.45 5.39
C GLU A 154 2.85 -10.95 4.63
N ILE A 155 2.68 -10.61 3.36
CA ILE A 155 3.73 -9.97 2.56
C ILE A 155 3.23 -8.65 1.99
N VAL A 156 3.92 -7.57 2.37
CA VAL A 156 3.71 -6.23 1.83
C VAL A 156 4.86 -5.93 0.88
N LEU A 157 4.57 -5.81 -0.40
CA LEU A 157 5.54 -5.40 -1.42
C LEU A 157 5.19 -4.00 -1.92
N VAL A 158 6.16 -3.10 -1.87
CA VAL A 158 6.08 -1.74 -2.40
C VAL A 158 7.23 -1.52 -3.37
N MET A 159 6.89 -1.27 -4.63
CA MET A 159 7.83 -1.01 -5.71
C MET A 159 7.62 0.42 -6.22
N ASP A 160 8.43 1.36 -5.74
CA ASP A 160 8.50 2.73 -6.27
C ASP A 160 9.55 2.81 -7.39
N CYS A 161 9.24 2.15 -8.49
CA CYS A 161 10.10 2.09 -9.66
C CYS A 161 9.26 2.01 -10.94
N CYS A 162 9.89 2.33 -12.06
CA CYS A 162 9.26 2.15 -13.37
C CYS A 162 8.89 0.68 -13.63
N ARG A 163 7.85 0.49 -14.44
CA ARG A 163 7.43 -0.81 -15.01
C ARG A 163 7.34 -0.75 -16.52
N THR A 164 8.20 0.06 -17.13
CA THR A 164 8.31 0.18 -18.57
C THR A 164 8.72 -1.16 -19.18
N LYS A 165 8.29 -1.41 -20.41
CA LYS A 165 8.73 -2.58 -21.17
C LYS A 165 10.16 -2.31 -21.63
N ASN A 166 11.11 -3.12 -21.19
CA ASN A 166 12.45 -3.11 -21.76
C ASN A 166 12.59 -4.34 -22.67
N LEU A 167 12.74 -4.10 -23.97
CA LEU A 167 12.92 -5.17 -24.97
C LEU A 167 14.39 -5.61 -25.10
N MET A 168 15.34 -4.78 -24.65
CA MET A 168 16.76 -5.09 -24.71
C MET A 168 17.22 -5.94 -23.52
N HIS A 169 16.65 -5.70 -22.34
CA HIS A 169 17.08 -6.37 -21.11
C HIS A 169 16.15 -7.53 -20.77
N PRO A 170 16.59 -8.80 -20.94
CA PRO A 170 15.77 -9.95 -20.59
C PRO A 170 15.55 -10.00 -19.08
N PHE A 171 14.31 -10.26 -18.69
CA PHE A 171 13.97 -10.48 -17.28
C PHE A 171 14.58 -11.81 -16.80
N THR A 172 15.40 -11.76 -15.75
CA THR A 172 16.07 -12.93 -15.19
C THR A 172 15.52 -13.22 -13.79
N TYR A 173 14.96 -14.41 -13.61
CA TYR A 173 14.52 -14.86 -12.29
C TYR A 173 15.72 -15.19 -11.38
N PRO A 174 15.60 -14.99 -10.06
CA PRO A 174 16.59 -15.49 -9.12
C PRO A 174 16.62 -17.02 -9.13
N VAL A 175 17.79 -17.57 -8.80
CA VAL A 175 17.94 -19.02 -8.61
C VAL A 175 17.42 -19.36 -7.20
N LEU A 176 16.16 -19.78 -7.15
CA LEU A 176 15.49 -20.13 -5.90
C LEU A 176 15.33 -21.65 -5.78
N PRO A 177 15.42 -22.22 -4.56
CA PRO A 177 15.23 -23.66 -4.35
C PRO A 177 13.84 -24.13 -4.78
N ASN A 178 13.81 -25.27 -5.47
CA ASN A 178 12.57 -26.02 -5.65
C ASN A 178 12.21 -26.66 -4.32
N THR A 179 10.99 -26.43 -3.86
CA THR A 179 10.52 -26.98 -2.59
C THR A 179 9.06 -27.41 -2.73
N SER A 180 8.68 -28.44 -1.98
CA SER A 180 7.33 -28.99 -1.95
C SER A 180 6.44 -28.10 -1.09
N HIS A 181 6.13 -26.89 -1.56
CA HIS A 181 5.30 -25.95 -0.81
C HIS A 181 3.90 -26.53 -0.58
N ASP A 182 3.43 -26.47 0.68
CA ASP A 182 2.04 -26.79 1.04
C ASP A 182 1.09 -25.74 0.42
N PRO A 183 0.27 -26.11 -0.60
CA PRO A 183 -0.59 -25.16 -1.29
C PRO A 183 -1.65 -24.54 -0.37
N GLU A 184 -2.08 -25.24 0.68
CA GLU A 184 -3.07 -24.72 1.63
C GLU A 184 -2.47 -23.65 2.55
N LYS A 185 -1.18 -23.76 2.90
CA LYS A 185 -0.47 -22.69 3.62
C LYS A 185 -0.26 -21.49 2.71
N ALA A 186 0.23 -21.71 1.49
CA ALA A 186 0.45 -20.65 0.50
C ALA A 186 -0.82 -19.82 0.24
N ARG A 187 -1.98 -20.47 0.14
CA ARG A 187 -3.27 -19.82 -0.12
C ARG A 187 -3.76 -18.92 1.03
N LYS A 188 -3.25 -19.11 2.25
CA LYS A 188 -3.60 -18.31 3.45
C LYS A 188 -2.75 -17.05 3.59
N VAL A 189 -1.63 -16.95 2.86
CA VAL A 189 -0.76 -15.78 2.92
C VAL A 189 -1.48 -14.57 2.34
N ARG A 190 -1.61 -13.51 3.14
CA ARG A 190 -2.21 -12.24 2.72
C ARG A 190 -1.15 -11.38 2.03
N LYS A 191 -1.53 -10.74 0.94
CA LYS A 191 -0.60 -9.93 0.13
C LYS A 191 -1.11 -8.51 -0.02
N PHE A 192 -0.19 -7.56 0.00
CA PHE A 192 -0.42 -6.20 -0.44
C PHE A 192 0.73 -5.80 -1.36
N TYR A 193 0.53 -5.86 -2.66
CA TYR A 193 1.55 -5.56 -3.65
C TYR A 193 1.18 -4.25 -4.34
N ALA A 194 1.99 -3.22 -4.13
CA ALA A 194 1.75 -1.90 -4.67
C ALA A 194 2.92 -1.45 -5.55
N PHE A 195 2.57 -1.01 -6.75
CA PHE A 195 3.50 -0.55 -7.76
C PHE A 195 3.18 0.91 -8.08
N ALA A 196 4.21 1.76 -8.08
CA ALA A 196 4.05 3.20 -8.33
C ALA A 196 3.49 3.53 -9.72
N SER A 197 3.64 2.62 -10.68
CA SER A 197 3.06 2.74 -12.00
C SER A 197 2.43 1.41 -12.46
N PRO A 198 1.46 1.46 -13.38
CA PRO A 198 0.93 0.27 -14.00
C PRO A 198 1.94 -0.31 -14.99
N TRP A 199 1.74 -1.58 -15.38
CA TRP A 199 2.60 -2.21 -16.36
C TRP A 199 2.71 -1.40 -17.67
N GLY A 200 3.92 -1.28 -18.19
CA GLY A 200 4.25 -0.50 -19.37
C GLY A 200 4.47 1.00 -19.12
N ASN A 201 4.36 1.48 -17.88
CA ASN A 201 4.45 2.91 -17.57
C ASN A 201 5.59 3.24 -16.58
N ALA A 202 5.97 4.52 -16.55
CA ALA A 202 7.03 5.03 -15.69
C ALA A 202 6.48 5.58 -14.37
N ALA A 203 7.16 5.28 -13.27
CA ALA A 203 7.01 5.98 -12.00
C ALA A 203 7.70 7.36 -12.07
N LYS A 204 7.37 8.27 -11.15
CA LYS A 204 7.84 9.65 -11.17
C LYS A 204 8.25 10.13 -9.78
N GLU A 205 9.33 10.91 -9.75
CA GLU A 205 9.78 11.67 -8.59
C GLU A 205 9.56 13.17 -8.81
N LYS A 206 9.37 13.91 -7.72
CA LYS A 206 9.19 15.36 -7.72
C LYS A 206 9.85 15.97 -6.51
N ARG A 207 10.27 17.22 -6.65
CA ARG A 207 10.77 18.05 -5.55
C ARG A 207 9.62 18.66 -4.76
N PHE A 208 9.63 18.44 -3.44
CA PHE A 208 8.61 18.90 -2.51
C PHE A 208 9.20 20.04 -1.65
N MET A 209 8.72 21.26 -1.86
CA MET A 209 9.24 22.47 -1.21
C MET A 209 9.00 22.45 0.30
N GLU A 210 7.79 22.06 0.70
CA GLU A 210 7.34 21.92 2.08
C GLU A 210 8.03 20.77 2.84
N ARG A 211 8.74 19.88 2.13
CA ARG A 211 9.53 18.78 2.70
C ARG A 211 11.02 19.07 2.66
N GLY A 212 11.39 20.30 2.99
CA GLY A 212 12.79 20.73 3.05
C GLY A 212 13.45 20.80 1.67
N ASN A 213 12.67 21.05 0.63
CA ASN A 213 13.16 21.18 -0.75
C ASN A 213 13.90 19.93 -1.27
N ARG A 214 13.38 18.74 -0.93
CA ARG A 214 13.94 17.45 -1.33
C ARG A 214 13.06 16.74 -2.35
N THR A 215 13.69 15.87 -3.13
CA THR A 215 13.02 15.04 -4.14
C THR A 215 12.60 13.71 -3.52
N TYR A 216 11.38 13.27 -3.83
CA TYR A 216 10.78 12.01 -3.37
C TYR A 216 9.98 11.37 -4.50
N GLY A 217 9.80 10.05 -4.43
CA GLY A 217 8.83 9.34 -5.24
C GLY A 217 7.41 9.83 -4.93
N ILE A 218 6.66 10.24 -5.96
CA ILE A 218 5.28 10.72 -5.79
C ILE A 218 4.42 9.63 -5.14
N PHE A 219 4.62 8.38 -5.56
CA PHE A 219 3.91 7.24 -5.00
C PHE A 219 4.29 7.00 -3.53
N THR A 220 5.58 7.06 -3.17
CA THR A 220 6.01 6.95 -1.76
C THR A 220 5.33 7.99 -0.86
N ILE A 221 5.22 9.24 -1.30
CA ILE A 221 4.51 10.28 -0.54
C ILE A 221 3.03 9.94 -0.39
N ALA A 222 2.36 9.54 -1.48
CA ALA A 222 0.95 9.14 -1.44
C ALA A 222 0.69 7.94 -0.52
N LEU A 223 1.58 6.94 -0.55
CA LEU A 223 1.51 5.78 0.34
C LEU A 223 1.64 6.21 1.81
N LEU A 224 2.65 7.00 2.15
CA LEU A 224 2.86 7.44 3.53
C LEU A 224 1.72 8.33 4.04
N GLU A 225 1.14 9.14 3.16
CA GLU A 225 -0.05 9.92 3.49
C GLU A 225 -1.26 9.03 3.72
N ALA A 226 -1.47 8.01 2.90
CA ALA A 226 -2.49 6.99 3.14
C ALA A 226 -2.29 6.28 4.47
N LEU A 227 -1.06 5.87 4.80
CA LEU A 227 -0.75 5.23 6.08
C LEU A 227 -1.01 6.17 7.27
N ALA A 228 -0.80 7.48 7.10
CA ALA A 228 -1.08 8.48 8.13
C ALA A 228 -2.57 8.85 8.25
N LYS A 229 -3.33 8.86 7.15
CA LYS A 229 -4.66 9.50 7.08
C LYS A 229 -5.82 8.57 6.71
N ALA A 230 -5.58 7.42 6.09
CA ALA A 230 -6.64 6.48 5.71
C ALA A 230 -7.49 6.08 6.92
N ARG A 231 -8.81 6.11 6.75
CA ARG A 231 -9.75 5.88 7.85
C ARG A 231 -9.75 4.42 8.30
N ALA A 232 -9.84 4.20 9.60
CA ALA A 232 -10.11 2.88 10.15
C ALA A 232 -11.57 2.48 9.91
N ASN A 233 -11.84 1.18 9.86
CA ASN A 233 -13.20 0.66 9.93
C ASN A 233 -13.74 0.66 11.37
N ARG A 234 -14.97 0.16 11.57
CA ARG A 234 -15.65 0.13 12.88
C ARG A 234 -14.90 -0.64 13.98
N LEU A 235 -13.99 -1.53 13.61
CA LEU A 235 -13.14 -2.28 14.55
C LEU A 235 -11.78 -1.62 14.79
N GLY A 236 -11.62 -0.36 14.35
CA GLY A 236 -10.34 0.35 14.40
C GLY A 236 -9.33 -0.11 13.34
N ASN A 237 -9.68 -1.07 12.47
CA ASN A 237 -8.74 -1.64 11.50
C ASN A 237 -8.64 -0.78 10.24
N VAL A 238 -7.42 -0.38 9.87
CA VAL A 238 -7.12 0.16 8.54
C VAL A 238 -6.70 -0.98 7.63
N LYS A 239 -7.51 -1.25 6.59
CA LYS A 239 -7.24 -2.35 5.66
C LYS A 239 -6.54 -1.89 4.37
N GLY A 240 -5.95 -2.82 3.64
CA GLY A 240 -5.30 -2.59 2.35
C GLY A 240 -6.23 -1.94 1.32
N GLU A 241 -7.49 -2.34 1.25
CA GLU A 241 -8.47 -1.70 0.34
C GLU A 241 -8.67 -0.22 0.68
N THR A 242 -8.66 0.16 1.96
CA THR A 242 -8.77 1.57 2.35
C THR A 242 -7.52 2.36 1.98
N ILE A 243 -6.33 1.77 2.16
CA ILE A 243 -5.06 2.37 1.74
C ILE A 243 -5.04 2.58 0.23
N LYS A 244 -5.41 1.56 -0.55
CA LYS A 244 -5.52 1.61 -2.02
C LYS A 244 -6.42 2.74 -2.48
N LYS A 245 -7.65 2.83 -1.95
CA LYS A 245 -8.60 3.90 -2.29
C LYS A 245 -8.04 5.27 -1.97
N TYR A 246 -7.43 5.42 -0.79
CA TYR A 246 -6.84 6.69 -0.39
C TYR A 246 -5.77 7.14 -1.37
N ILE A 247 -4.81 6.26 -1.70
CA ILE A 247 -3.73 6.55 -2.65
C ILE A 247 -4.31 7.03 -3.99
N HIS A 248 -5.27 6.30 -4.57
CA HIS A 248 -5.89 6.68 -5.84
C HIS A 248 -6.59 8.04 -5.80
N ASN A 249 -7.13 8.44 -4.64
CA ASN A 249 -7.83 9.72 -4.51
C ASN A 249 -6.88 10.91 -4.37
N VAL A 250 -5.69 10.72 -3.80
CA VAL A 250 -4.77 11.83 -3.49
C VAL A 250 -3.58 11.94 -4.45
N ILE A 251 -3.28 10.90 -5.24
CA ILE A 251 -2.03 10.87 -6.00
C ILE A 251 -1.91 12.00 -7.02
N ASP A 252 -3.00 12.37 -7.69
CA ASP A 252 -3.02 13.47 -8.66
C ASP A 252 -2.81 14.83 -7.98
N GLU A 253 -3.38 15.02 -6.79
CA GLU A 253 -3.18 16.22 -5.97
C GLU A 253 -1.71 16.35 -5.55
N ILE A 254 -1.10 15.26 -5.07
CA ILE A 254 0.31 15.21 -4.67
C ILE A 254 1.23 15.45 -5.88
N ALA A 255 0.88 14.89 -7.04
CA ALA A 255 1.65 15.05 -8.26
C ALA A 255 1.61 16.50 -8.78
N GLY A 256 0.48 17.19 -8.64
CA GLY A 256 0.26 18.52 -9.21
C GLY A 256 0.41 18.49 -10.72
N ASP A 257 1.28 19.34 -11.28
CA ASP A 257 1.51 19.39 -12.74
C ASP A 257 2.24 18.17 -13.31
N THR A 258 2.81 17.31 -12.46
CA THR A 258 3.50 16.10 -12.92
C THR A 258 2.49 15.05 -13.30
N LYS A 259 2.38 14.72 -14.60
CA LYS A 259 1.51 13.63 -15.04
C LYS A 259 2.03 12.29 -14.53
N VAL A 260 1.23 11.63 -13.70
CA VAL A 260 1.48 10.29 -13.18
C VAL A 260 0.41 9.32 -13.68
N PRO A 261 0.80 8.11 -14.10
CA PRO A 261 -0.19 7.06 -14.34
C PRO A 261 -0.75 6.56 -13.00
N PRO A 262 -1.99 6.05 -12.95
CA PRO A 262 -2.57 5.54 -11.71
C PRO A 262 -1.77 4.31 -11.22
N PRO A 263 -1.41 4.24 -9.93
CA PRO A 263 -0.62 3.13 -9.40
C PRO A 263 -1.39 1.81 -9.50
N GLU A 264 -0.66 0.69 -9.54
CA GLU A 264 -1.27 -0.64 -9.59
C GLU A 264 -1.13 -1.30 -8.21
N ILE A 265 -2.24 -1.62 -7.56
CA ILE A 265 -2.26 -2.21 -6.21
C ILE A 265 -3.10 -3.48 -6.22
N ASP A 266 -2.43 -4.62 -6.02
CA ASP A 266 -2.99 -5.95 -5.87
C ASP A 266 -3.06 -6.35 -4.38
N LEU A 267 -4.26 -6.71 -3.92
CA LEU A 267 -4.53 -7.12 -2.54
C LEU A 267 -4.58 -8.65 -2.39
N GLY A 268 -4.29 -9.39 -3.47
CA GLY A 268 -4.45 -10.84 -3.53
C GLY A 268 -5.91 -11.28 -3.49
N ASN A 269 -6.11 -12.61 -3.52
CA ASN A 269 -7.43 -13.22 -3.70
C ASN A 269 -8.15 -13.55 -2.37
N TYR A 270 -7.44 -13.52 -1.23
CA TYR A 270 -7.97 -13.99 0.04
C TYR A 270 -7.56 -13.06 1.18
N HIS A 271 -8.58 -12.49 1.85
CA HIS A 271 -8.51 -11.67 3.05
C HIS A 271 -7.60 -10.43 2.97
N ASP A 272 -8.23 -9.28 2.78
CA ASP A 272 -7.59 -7.97 2.83
C ASP A 272 -6.74 -7.80 4.10
N LEU A 273 -5.49 -7.36 3.92
CA LEU A 273 -4.50 -7.19 4.97
C LEU A 273 -4.88 -6.02 5.88
N ILE A 274 -4.81 -6.21 7.20
CA ILE A 274 -5.00 -5.13 8.18
C ILE A 274 -3.64 -4.48 8.45
N TRP A 275 -3.41 -3.27 7.97
CA TRP A 275 -2.12 -2.58 8.11
C TRP A 275 -1.82 -2.26 9.58
N PHE A 276 -2.78 -1.64 10.28
CA PHE A 276 -2.70 -1.29 11.70
C PHE A 276 -4.10 -0.98 12.26
N THR A 277 -4.18 -0.91 13.60
CA THR A 277 -5.37 -0.46 14.33
C THR A 277 -5.18 0.95 14.86
N ARG A 278 -6.20 1.81 14.77
CA ARG A 278 -6.18 3.16 15.37
C ARG A 278 -7.04 3.21 16.63
N GLU A 279 -6.49 3.75 17.72
CA GLU A 279 -7.16 3.88 19.03
C GLU A 279 -8.30 4.93 19.04
N ASP A 280 -8.35 5.83 18.06
CA ASP A 280 -9.42 6.85 17.90
C ASP A 280 -10.80 6.27 17.54
N SER A 281 -11.06 4.97 17.74
CA SER A 281 -12.38 4.37 17.57
C SER A 281 -13.19 4.29 18.88
N THR A 282 -12.90 5.13 19.88
CA THR A 282 -13.81 5.30 21.03
C THR A 282 -15.02 6.12 20.57
N SER A 283 -16.03 5.39 20.12
CA SER A 283 -17.30 5.78 19.51
C SER A 283 -17.26 5.74 17.97
N PRO A 284 -17.84 4.73 17.31
CA PRO A 284 -18.02 4.77 15.87
C PRO A 284 -18.81 6.04 15.54
N HIS A 285 -18.26 6.89 14.67
CA HIS A 285 -19.05 7.99 14.10
C HIS A 285 -20.26 7.36 13.43
N LYS A 286 -21.41 7.48 14.10
CA LYS A 286 -22.71 7.13 13.54
C LYS A 286 -23.16 8.33 12.74
N PRO A 287 -23.14 8.26 11.39
CA PRO A 287 -23.58 9.36 10.57
C PRO A 287 -24.97 9.84 11.02
N LEU A 288 -25.09 11.15 11.10
CA LEU A 288 -26.29 11.84 11.52
C LEU A 288 -27.23 11.93 10.32
N VAL A 289 -28.42 11.33 10.46
CA VAL A 289 -29.52 11.54 9.53
C VAL A 289 -30.40 12.63 10.09
N THR A 290 -30.44 13.78 9.43
CA THR A 290 -31.38 14.86 9.76
C THR A 290 -32.59 14.78 8.86
N ILE A 291 -33.72 14.45 9.44
CA ILE A 291 -35.02 14.30 8.80
C ILE A 291 -35.78 15.61 8.98
N THR A 292 -36.20 16.22 7.88
CA THR A 292 -37.02 17.43 7.89
C THR A 292 -38.44 17.12 7.41
N LEU A 293 -39.43 17.55 8.18
CA LEU A 293 -40.84 17.54 7.77
C LEU A 293 -41.23 18.93 7.25
N PRO A 294 -41.61 19.08 5.97
CA PRO A 294 -42.06 20.36 5.43
C PRO A 294 -43.31 20.91 6.11
N GLU A 295 -44.18 20.02 6.60
CA GLU A 295 -45.37 20.33 7.37
C GLU A 295 -45.34 19.55 8.69
N PHE A 296 -44.94 20.22 9.77
CA PHE A 296 -44.92 19.67 11.13
C PHE A 296 -46.13 20.16 11.92
N ARG A 297 -46.87 19.23 12.54
CA ARG A 297 -48.12 19.49 13.28
C ARG A 297 -48.03 19.19 14.77
N GLY A 298 -46.89 18.66 15.24
CA GLY A 298 -46.60 18.48 16.66
C GLY A 298 -46.95 17.10 17.22
N ASN A 299 -47.41 16.18 16.39
CA ASN A 299 -47.84 14.84 16.79
C ASN A 299 -47.26 13.71 15.92
N GLU A 300 -46.34 14.03 15.02
CA GLU A 300 -45.72 13.07 14.12
C GLU A 300 -44.70 12.18 14.84
N ILE A 301 -44.76 10.88 14.57
CA ILE A 301 -43.80 9.88 15.04
C ILE A 301 -43.10 9.26 13.83
N CYS A 302 -41.77 9.23 13.86
CA CYS A 302 -40.94 8.59 12.85
C CYS A 302 -40.61 7.15 13.26
N HIS A 303 -41.05 6.18 12.46
CA HIS A 303 -40.59 4.79 12.59
C HIS A 303 -39.37 4.56 11.71
N ILE A 304 -38.34 3.92 12.28
CA ILE A 304 -37.10 3.58 11.60
C ILE A 304 -37.01 2.06 11.48
N GLN A 305 -36.84 1.55 10.26
CA GLN A 305 -36.63 0.13 9.99
C GLN A 305 -35.29 -0.08 9.26
N ASN A 306 -34.64 -1.22 9.48
CA ASN A 306 -33.45 -1.62 8.73
C ASN A 306 -33.80 -2.26 7.38
N GLY A 307 -32.78 -2.60 6.59
CA GLY A 307 -32.94 -3.27 5.29
C GLY A 307 -33.57 -4.67 5.35
N ALA A 308 -33.67 -5.27 6.54
CA ALA A 308 -34.38 -6.53 6.78
C ALA A 308 -35.84 -6.30 7.25
N LEU A 309 -36.32 -5.06 7.24
CA LEU A 309 -37.65 -4.62 7.73
C LEU A 309 -37.85 -4.79 9.24
N GLU A 310 -36.79 -4.99 10.00
CA GLU A 310 -36.85 -5.01 11.46
C GLU A 310 -37.00 -3.57 11.98
N ALA A 311 -37.95 -3.36 12.89
CA ALA A 311 -38.14 -2.08 13.54
C ALA A 311 -36.97 -1.82 14.50
N LEU A 312 -36.30 -0.69 14.30
CA LEU A 312 -35.17 -0.26 15.12
C LEU A 312 -35.60 0.73 16.20
N ASP A 313 -36.43 1.71 15.83
CA ASP A 313 -36.84 2.77 16.74
C ASP A 313 -38.14 3.45 16.27
N SER A 314 -38.77 4.21 17.18
CA SER A 314 -39.94 5.04 16.95
C SER A 314 -39.82 6.33 17.74
N ILE A 315 -39.52 7.43 17.04
CA ILE A 315 -39.10 8.68 17.66
C ILE A 315 -40.11 9.79 17.34
N PRO A 316 -40.71 10.46 18.35
CA PRO A 316 -41.59 11.59 18.11
C PRO A 316 -40.79 12.81 17.62
N PHE A 317 -41.33 13.54 16.64
CA PHE A 317 -40.81 14.84 16.28
C PHE A 317 -41.16 15.87 17.36
N THR A 318 -40.14 16.54 17.91
CA THR A 318 -40.31 17.68 18.83
C THR A 318 -40.20 19.02 18.11
N SER A 319 -39.81 19.04 16.84
CA SER A 319 -39.71 20.20 15.96
C SER A 319 -39.84 19.77 14.49
N GLU A 320 -39.74 20.70 13.54
CA GLU A 320 -39.70 20.38 12.10
C GLU A 320 -38.52 19.47 11.68
N ARG A 321 -37.49 19.35 12.52
CA ARG A 321 -36.31 18.52 12.30
C ARG A 321 -36.15 17.48 13.39
N LEU A 322 -35.78 16.27 12.98
CA LEU A 322 -35.37 15.17 13.83
C LEU A 322 -34.01 14.66 13.35
N SER A 323 -33.04 14.60 14.25
CA SER A 323 -31.71 14.06 13.94
C SER A 323 -31.50 12.75 14.69
N VAL A 324 -31.10 11.71 13.95
CA VAL A 324 -30.82 10.39 14.50
C VAL A 324 -29.48 9.87 14.01
N SER A 325 -28.68 9.35 14.93
CA SER A 325 -27.40 8.73 14.62
C SER A 325 -27.58 7.24 14.37
N LEU A 326 -27.31 6.79 13.14
CA LEU A 326 -27.48 5.40 12.72
C LEU A 326 -26.15 4.81 12.23
N ASP A 327 -26.05 3.48 12.28
CA ASP A 327 -24.96 2.77 11.62
C ASP A 327 -25.11 2.86 10.09
N PRO A 328 -24.04 2.79 9.29
CA PRO A 328 -24.18 2.64 7.84
C PRO A 328 -24.96 1.37 7.47
N GLY A 329 -25.91 1.49 6.56
CA GLY A 329 -26.87 0.45 6.22
C GLY A 329 -28.02 0.95 5.33
N LEU A 330 -28.94 0.05 5.00
CA LEU A 330 -30.19 0.42 4.34
C LEU A 330 -31.25 0.70 5.41
N TYR A 331 -31.96 1.82 5.26
CA TYR A 331 -32.97 2.26 6.21
C TYR A 331 -34.24 2.70 5.49
N LYS A 332 -35.38 2.43 6.15
CA LYS A 332 -36.67 3.01 5.83
C LYS A 332 -37.12 3.89 6.99
N PHE A 333 -37.49 5.12 6.67
CA PHE A 333 -38.15 6.05 7.59
C PHE A 333 -39.60 6.21 7.15
N SER A 334 -40.55 6.14 8.08
CA SER A 334 -41.98 6.35 7.80
C SER A 334 -42.65 7.15 8.91
N ILE A 335 -43.60 8.01 8.55
CA ILE A 335 -44.36 8.81 9.52
C ILE A 335 -45.67 8.12 9.87
N GLU A 336 -45.88 7.87 11.16
CA GLU A 336 -47.06 7.18 11.69
C GLU A 336 -48.36 7.81 11.19
N GLY A 337 -49.32 6.96 10.80
CA GLY A 337 -50.64 7.40 10.31
C GLY A 337 -50.63 8.08 8.95
N THR A 338 -49.52 8.03 8.19
CA THR A 338 -49.42 8.60 6.83
C THR A 338 -48.70 7.65 5.87
N ASP A 339 -48.85 7.90 4.56
CA ASP A 339 -48.09 7.16 3.53
C ASP A 339 -46.67 7.73 3.30
N ARG A 340 -46.28 8.80 4.02
CA ARG A 340 -44.97 9.45 3.86
C ARG A 340 -43.86 8.54 4.36
N ASN A 341 -42.95 8.18 3.47
CA ASN A 341 -41.80 7.37 3.78
C ASN A 341 -40.62 7.64 2.85
N LYS A 342 -39.41 7.31 3.31
CA LYS A 342 -38.17 7.43 2.53
C LYS A 342 -37.25 6.25 2.79
N LEU A 343 -36.76 5.65 1.71
CA LEU A 343 -35.69 4.67 1.73
C LEU A 343 -34.36 5.36 1.46
N ILE A 344 -33.34 5.03 2.24
CA ILE A 344 -31.99 5.54 2.06
C ILE A 344 -30.98 4.41 2.17
N GLN A 345 -29.84 4.62 1.51
CA GLN A 345 -28.61 3.93 1.82
C GLN A 345 -27.71 4.90 2.59
N LEU A 346 -27.53 4.65 3.88
CA LEU A 346 -26.64 5.42 4.71
C LEU A 346 -25.24 4.84 4.59
N LEU A 347 -24.30 5.65 4.09
CA LEU A 347 -22.88 5.32 4.04
C LEU A 347 -22.21 5.92 5.28
N ASN A 348 -21.03 6.54 5.15
CA ASN A 348 -20.27 7.07 6.29
C ASN A 348 -20.36 8.59 6.43
N ASP A 349 -21.24 9.25 5.68
CA ASP A 349 -21.41 10.70 5.68
C ASP A 349 -22.78 11.07 6.27
N ASP A 350 -22.84 12.21 6.94
CA ASP A 350 -24.10 12.79 7.41
C ASP A 350 -24.99 13.13 6.22
N ILE A 351 -26.30 12.95 6.38
CA ILE A 351 -27.25 13.21 5.31
C ILE A 351 -28.46 13.98 5.83
N GLU A 352 -28.99 14.85 4.98
CA GLU A 352 -30.27 15.50 5.20
C GLU A 352 -31.30 14.90 4.25
N ILE A 353 -32.45 14.52 4.80
CA ILE A 353 -33.57 13.99 4.04
C ILE A 353 -34.86 14.72 4.39
N THR A 354 -35.72 14.87 3.39
CA THR A 354 -37.07 15.41 3.55
C THR A 354 -38.08 14.29 3.34
N ILE A 355 -39.06 14.18 4.24
CA ILE A 355 -40.11 13.16 4.22
C ILE A 355 -41.49 13.79 4.12
#